data_AF-A0A397JD55-F1
#
_entry.id   AF-A0A397JD55-F1
#
_cell.length_a   1.000
_cell.length_b   1.000
_cell.length_c   1.000
_cell.angle_alpha   90.00
_cell.angle_beta   90.00
_cell.angle_gamma   90.00
#
_symmetry.space_group_name_H-M   'P 1'
#
loop_
_entity.id
_entity.type
_entity.pdbx_description
1 polymer ?
#
loop_
_entity_poly.entity_id
_entity_poly.type
_entity_poly.pdbx_seq_one_letter_code
_entity_poly.pdbx_strand_id
1 'polypeptide(L)'
;MTLKFLDKLNKQSFTVHSVVLRYRSSYFYKELENATTNKKHIKTVRKPNISAQIFEIILKYIYGGIINIENSDTKTIYELMISANELELKELSTKLESYLIEFKYSWLRTHFSLAYQVTGTDGNSSNESTETIPYKNLKRIQKINNK
;
A
#
# COMPACT_ATOMS: atom_id res chain seq x y z
N MET A 1 22.59 -8.98 -6.98
CA MET A 1 21.38 -9.68 -7.47
C MET A 1 20.31 -8.64 -7.79
N THR A 2 19.66 -8.82 -8.92
CA THR A 2 18.79 -7.82 -9.54
C THR A 2 17.35 -8.34 -9.57
N LEU A 3 16.38 -7.48 -9.24
CA LEU A 3 14.95 -7.78 -9.31
C LEU A 3 14.34 -7.14 -10.56
N LYS A 4 13.52 -7.90 -11.29
CA LYS A 4 12.61 -7.38 -12.31
C LYS A 4 11.19 -7.29 -11.73
N PHE A 5 10.65 -6.08 -11.61
CA PHE A 5 9.24 -5.84 -11.27
C PHE A 5 8.40 -5.79 -12.56
N LEU A 6 7.14 -6.23 -12.53
CA LEU A 6 6.21 -6.19 -13.66
C LEU A 6 4.84 -5.65 -13.21
N ASP A 7 4.32 -4.69 -13.97
CA ASP A 7 2.99 -4.10 -13.79
C ASP A 7 1.86 -4.98 -14.37
N LYS A 8 0.60 -4.57 -14.19
CA LYS A 8 -0.61 -5.32 -14.60
C LYS A 8 -0.59 -5.83 -16.04
N LEU A 9 0.01 -5.08 -16.96
CA LEU A 9 0.05 -5.41 -18.38
C LEU A 9 1.42 -5.95 -18.84
N ASN A 10 2.37 -6.16 -17.92
CA ASN A 10 3.76 -6.49 -18.21
C ASN A 10 4.43 -5.52 -19.20
N LYS A 11 3.97 -4.27 -19.25
CA LYS A 11 4.47 -3.24 -20.17
C LYS A 11 5.72 -2.55 -19.64
N GLN A 12 5.84 -2.44 -18.31
CA GLN A 12 6.98 -1.77 -17.69
C GLN A 12 7.69 -2.69 -16.72
N SER A 13 9.02 -2.57 -16.69
CA SER A 13 9.84 -3.32 -15.75
C SER A 13 10.95 -2.52 -15.13
N PHE A 14 11.21 -2.79 -13.85
CA PHE A 14 12.23 -2.10 -13.06
C PHE A 14 13.32 -3.07 -12.66
N THR A 15 14.56 -2.63 -12.82
CA THR A 15 15.77 -3.40 -12.52
C THR A 15 16.41 -2.82 -11.27
N VAL A 16 16.31 -3.50 -10.12
CA VAL A 16 16.69 -2.93 -8.82
C VAL A 16 17.52 -3.87 -7.96
N HIS A 17 18.29 -3.33 -7.02
CA HIS A 17 19.12 -4.10 -6.10
C HIS A 17 18.27 -4.79 -5.04
N SER A 18 18.30 -6.13 -5.03
CA SER A 18 17.52 -6.94 -4.09
C SER A 18 17.89 -6.65 -2.63
N VAL A 19 19.17 -6.37 -2.35
CA VAL A 19 19.67 -6.10 -0.99
C VAL A 19 18.96 -4.89 -0.38
N VAL A 20 18.82 -3.80 -1.15
CA VAL A 20 18.16 -2.57 -0.70
C VAL A 20 16.67 -2.84 -0.43
N LEU A 21 15.99 -3.56 -1.33
CA LEU A 21 14.58 -3.91 -1.14
C LEU A 21 14.36 -4.74 0.13
N ARG A 22 15.18 -5.78 0.34
CA ARG A 22 15.09 -6.67 1.52
C ARG A 22 15.32 -5.93 2.83
N TYR A 23 16.23 -4.97 2.82
CA TYR A 23 16.52 -4.16 4.00
C TYR A 23 15.37 -3.23 4.37
N ARG A 24 14.66 -2.69 3.36
CA ARG A 24 13.61 -1.68 3.56
C ARG A 24 12.21 -2.27 3.70
N SER A 25 11.99 -3.51 3.30
CA SER A 25 10.67 -4.15 3.26
C SER A 25 10.76 -5.63 3.60
N SER A 26 10.05 -6.02 4.66
CA SER A 26 9.90 -7.43 5.04
C SER A 26 9.09 -8.23 4.02
N TYR A 27 8.19 -7.59 3.27
CA TYR A 27 7.54 -8.21 2.11
C TYR A 27 8.59 -8.65 1.08
N PHE A 28 9.45 -7.72 0.64
CA PHE A 28 10.49 -8.06 -0.33
C PHE A 28 11.52 -9.03 0.23
N TYR A 29 11.80 -9.00 1.54
CA TYR A 29 12.61 -10.04 2.19
C TYR A 29 12.06 -11.44 1.91
N LYS A 30 10.80 -11.70 2.30
CA LYS A 30 10.13 -13.00 2.15
C LYS A 30 9.95 -13.38 0.69
N GLU A 31 9.47 -12.46 -0.13
CA GLU A 31 9.19 -12.68 -1.55
C GLU A 31 10.47 -13.07 -2.31
N LEU A 32 11.57 -12.36 -2.05
CA LEU A 32 12.85 -12.64 -2.70
C LEU A 32 13.56 -13.86 -2.13
N GLU A 33 13.24 -14.33 -0.93
CA GLU A 33 13.77 -15.58 -0.40
C GLU A 33 13.23 -16.75 -1.22
N ASN A 34 11.92 -16.77 -1.47
CA ASN A 34 11.22 -17.82 -2.19
C ASN A 34 11.31 -17.72 -3.73
N ALA A 35 11.66 -16.56 -4.28
CA ALA A 35 11.69 -16.38 -5.73
C ALA A 35 12.77 -17.22 -6.44
N THR A 36 12.40 -17.86 -7.55
CA THR A 36 13.34 -18.60 -8.41
C THR A 36 14.27 -17.64 -9.16
N THR A 37 15.48 -18.12 -9.43
CA THR A 37 16.53 -17.33 -10.07
C THR A 37 16.78 -17.86 -11.48
N ASN A 38 16.89 -16.97 -12.47
CA ASN A 38 17.18 -17.39 -13.85
C ASN A 38 18.69 -17.63 -14.09
N LYS A 39 19.06 -18.07 -15.30
CA LYS A 39 20.45 -18.31 -15.72
C LYS A 39 21.40 -17.11 -15.56
N LYS A 40 20.86 -15.89 -15.43
CA LYS A 40 21.62 -14.64 -15.23
C LYS A 40 21.64 -14.18 -13.77
N HIS A 41 21.25 -15.03 -12.82
CA HIS A 41 21.13 -14.69 -11.40
C HIS A 41 20.13 -13.56 -11.08
N ILE A 42 19.10 -13.39 -11.92
CA ILE A 42 18.03 -12.39 -11.75
C ILE A 42 16.79 -13.08 -11.17
N LYS A 43 16.21 -12.51 -10.11
CA LYS A 43 14.91 -12.90 -9.55
C LYS A 43 13.82 -12.00 -10.15
N THR A 44 12.66 -12.55 -10.49
CA THR A 44 11.53 -11.78 -11.03
C THR A 44 10.36 -11.84 -10.05
N VAL A 45 9.80 -10.68 -9.72
CA VAL A 45 8.62 -10.56 -8.86
C VAL A 45 7.53 -9.84 -9.64
N ARG A 46 6.31 -10.38 -9.60
CA ARG A 46 5.16 -9.82 -10.32
C ARG A 46 4.19 -9.20 -9.32
N LYS A 47 3.77 -7.97 -9.58
CA LYS A 47 2.79 -7.24 -8.77
C LYS A 47 1.77 -6.56 -9.66
N PRO A 48 0.80 -7.32 -10.20
CA PRO A 48 -0.17 -6.79 -11.15
C PRO A 48 -1.12 -5.74 -10.53
N ASN A 49 -1.21 -5.65 -9.21
CA ASN A 49 -2.08 -4.71 -8.51
C ASN A 49 -1.44 -3.34 -8.27
N ILE A 50 -0.14 -3.19 -8.55
CA ILE A 50 0.59 -1.94 -8.35
C ILE A 50 0.97 -1.40 -9.72
N SER A 51 0.54 -0.17 -10.03
CA SER A 51 0.90 0.48 -11.28
C SER A 51 2.38 0.83 -11.31
N ALA A 52 2.96 0.92 -12.51
CA ALA A 52 4.36 1.27 -12.66
C ALA A 52 4.69 2.66 -12.10
N GLN A 53 3.77 3.63 -12.26
CA GLN A 53 3.89 4.96 -11.69
C GLN A 53 3.97 4.92 -10.16
N ILE A 54 3.07 4.19 -9.51
CA ILE A 54 3.09 4.04 -8.04
C ILE A 54 4.37 3.33 -7.59
N PHE A 55 4.78 2.28 -8.30
CA PHE A 55 6.01 1.57 -7.96
C PHE A 55 7.26 2.44 -8.12
N GLU A 56 7.31 3.32 -9.12
CA GLU A 56 8.42 4.27 -9.28
C GLU A 56 8.56 5.22 -8.08
N ILE A 57 7.43 5.72 -7.58
CA ILE A 57 7.39 6.55 -6.37
C ILE A 57 7.89 5.76 -5.15
N ILE A 58 7.45 4.52 -5.01
CA ILE A 58 7.89 3.62 -3.92
C ILE A 58 9.39 3.34 -4.01
N LEU A 59 9.92 3.12 -5.22
CA LEU A 59 11.35 2.91 -5.42
C LEU A 59 12.17 4.13 -5.01
N LYS A 60 11.72 5.34 -5.38
CA LYS A 60 12.36 6.59 -4.95
C LYS A 60 12.39 6.70 -3.42
N TYR A 61 11.29 6.35 -2.75
CA TYR A 61 11.25 6.29 -1.27
C TYR A 61 12.18 5.23 -0.67
N ILE A 62 12.24 4.04 -1.26
CA ILE A 62 13.08 2.95 -0.76
C ILE A 62 14.57 3.35 -0.76
N TYR A 63 15.02 4.01 -1.83
CA TYR A 63 16.41 4.43 -1.99
C TYR A 63 16.73 5.75 -1.30
N GLY A 64 15.83 6.73 -1.37
CA GLY A 64 16.07 8.09 -0.88
C GLY A 64 15.50 8.41 0.49
N GLY A 65 14.60 7.57 1.03
CA GLY A 65 13.92 7.80 2.31
C GLY A 65 12.90 8.95 2.30
N ILE A 66 12.78 9.68 1.19
CA ILE A 66 11.93 10.87 1.05
C ILE A 66 10.80 10.57 0.08
N ILE A 67 9.61 11.09 0.40
CA ILE A 67 8.43 11.04 -0.46
C ILE A 67 8.00 12.46 -0.80
N ASN A 68 7.79 12.75 -2.08
CA ASN A 68 7.17 14.00 -2.52
C ASN A 68 5.75 13.68 -3.04
N ILE A 69 4.75 14.24 -2.36
CA ILE A 69 3.33 14.09 -2.70
C ILE A 69 2.64 15.44 -3.00
N GLU A 70 3.38 16.55 -3.04
CA GLU A 70 2.82 17.90 -3.16
C GLU A 70 1.97 18.08 -4.42
N ASN A 71 2.42 17.49 -5.54
CA ASN A 71 1.76 17.58 -6.85
C ASN A 71 0.92 16.35 -7.19
N SER A 72 0.76 15.41 -6.26
CA SER A 72 -0.01 14.18 -6.49
C SER A 72 -1.48 14.42 -6.18
N ASP A 73 -2.37 13.94 -7.05
CA ASP A 73 -3.81 13.95 -6.74
C ASP A 73 -4.12 12.98 -5.58
N THR A 74 -5.26 13.20 -4.91
CA THR A 74 -5.65 12.42 -3.72
C THR A 74 -5.78 10.92 -4.02
N LYS A 75 -6.24 10.54 -5.21
CA LYS A 75 -6.39 9.13 -5.60
C LYS A 75 -5.02 8.46 -5.73
N THR A 76 -4.06 9.14 -6.34
CA THR A 76 -2.66 8.69 -6.43
C THR A 76 -2.05 8.50 -5.04
N ILE A 77 -2.28 9.44 -4.11
CA ILE A 77 -1.79 9.32 -2.72
C ILE A 77 -2.44 8.13 -2.01
N TYR A 78 -3.73 7.90 -2.23
CA TYR A 78 -4.45 6.74 -1.69
C TYR A 78 -3.93 5.41 -2.25
N GLU A 79 -3.75 5.30 -3.56
CA GLU A 79 -3.17 4.11 -4.21
C GLU A 79 -1.74 3.84 -3.73
N LEU A 80 -0.96 4.91 -3.52
CA LEU A 80 0.39 4.83 -2.94
C LEU A 80 0.35 4.30 -1.50
N MET A 81 -0.59 4.77 -0.67
CA MET A 81 -0.77 4.29 0.70
C MET A 81 -1.10 2.80 0.73
N ILE A 82 -2.06 2.36 -0.10
CA ILE A 82 -2.45 0.93 -0.21
C ILE A 82 -1.27 0.08 -0.67
N SER A 83 -0.54 0.54 -1.70
CA SER A 83 0.61 -0.17 -2.25
C SER A 83 1.78 -0.24 -1.24
N ALA A 84 2.01 0.84 -0.49
CA ALA A 84 3.01 0.87 0.58
C ALA A 84 2.66 -0.13 1.69
N ASN A 85 1.38 -0.24 2.05
CA ASN A 85 0.91 -1.23 3.01
C ASN A 85 1.06 -2.66 2.48
N GLU A 86 0.70 -2.92 1.22
CA GLU A 86 0.88 -4.24 0.57
C GLU A 86 2.35 -4.67 0.55
N LEU A 87 3.28 -3.73 0.35
CA LEU A 87 4.72 -3.97 0.35
C LEU A 87 5.34 -3.91 1.76
N GLU A 88 4.51 -3.93 2.82
CA GLU A 88 4.93 -3.88 4.23
C GLU A 88 5.86 -2.67 4.57
N LEU A 89 5.73 -1.55 3.86
CA LEU A 89 6.47 -0.29 4.10
C LEU A 89 5.76 0.56 5.17
N LYS A 90 5.70 0.04 6.40
CA LYS A 90 4.87 0.55 7.51
C LYS A 90 4.98 2.05 7.75
N GLU A 91 6.21 2.58 7.77
CA GLU A 91 6.44 4.01 8.01
C GLU A 91 5.78 4.89 6.94
N LEU A 92 5.95 4.50 5.66
CA LEU A 92 5.37 5.23 4.53
C LEU A 92 3.85 5.14 4.55
N SER A 93 3.30 3.94 4.73
CA SER A 93 1.84 3.74 4.75
C SER A 93 1.18 4.54 5.87
N THR A 94 1.76 4.54 7.09
CA THR A 94 1.21 5.31 8.23
C THR A 94 1.30 6.82 8.02
N LYS A 95 2.38 7.33 7.43
CA LYS A 95 2.51 8.76 7.09
C LYS A 95 1.46 9.20 6.08
N LEU A 96 1.26 8.41 5.01
CA LEU A 96 0.27 8.71 3.97
C LEU A 96 -1.16 8.60 4.49
N GLU A 97 -1.45 7.58 5.31
CA GLU A 97 -2.75 7.43 5.97
C GLU A 97 -3.06 8.65 6.85
N SER A 98 -2.09 9.08 7.68
CA SER A 98 -2.27 10.24 8.56
C SER A 98 -2.53 11.51 7.74
N TYR A 99 -1.77 11.72 6.66
CA TYR A 99 -1.98 12.85 5.76
C TYR A 99 -3.37 12.85 5.10
N LEU A 100 -3.84 11.69 4.65
CA LEU A 100 -5.17 11.56 4.04
C LEU A 100 -6.29 11.85 5.03
N ILE A 101 -6.16 11.38 6.28
CA ILE A 101 -7.13 11.65 7.35
C ILE A 101 -7.13 13.13 7.72
N GLU A 102 -5.96 13.75 7.84
CA GLU A 102 -5.84 15.14 8.30
C GLU A 102 -6.26 16.14 7.22
N PHE A 103 -5.81 15.95 5.98
CA PHE A 103 -5.96 16.97 4.92
C PHE A 103 -6.94 16.59 3.82
N LYS A 104 -7.28 15.31 3.67
CA LYS A 104 -8.12 14.81 2.57
C LYS A 104 -9.37 14.06 3.08
N TYR A 105 -9.78 14.32 4.31
CA TYR A 105 -10.95 13.69 4.94
C TYR A 105 -12.23 13.79 4.11
N SER A 106 -12.50 14.95 3.51
CA SER A 106 -13.70 15.15 2.67
C SER A 106 -13.70 14.24 1.45
N TRP A 107 -12.54 14.07 0.81
CA TRP A 107 -12.36 13.14 -0.30
C TRP A 107 -12.53 11.69 0.17
N LEU A 108 -11.92 11.32 1.30
CA LEU A 108 -12.13 10.00 1.89
C LEU A 108 -13.62 9.76 2.12
N ARG A 109 -14.33 10.67 2.78
CA ARG A 109 -15.76 10.51 3.08
C ARG A 109 -16.63 10.29 1.82
N THR A 110 -16.37 11.00 0.72
CA THR A 110 -17.14 10.87 -0.53
C THR A 110 -16.75 9.66 -1.38
N HIS A 111 -15.55 9.13 -1.20
CA HIS A 111 -15.04 7.98 -1.96
C HIS A 111 -15.06 6.67 -1.15
N PHE A 112 -15.33 6.75 0.16
CA PHE A 112 -15.57 5.62 1.07
C PHE A 112 -17.05 5.36 1.36
N SER A 113 -17.97 6.14 0.79
CA SER A 113 -19.41 6.05 1.08
C SER A 113 -20.13 4.84 0.45
N LEU A 114 -19.44 3.70 0.30
CA LEU A 114 -20.04 2.40 -0.03
C LEU A 114 -19.51 1.24 0.84
N ALA A 115 -18.93 1.50 2.01
CA ALA A 115 -18.63 0.43 2.99
C ALA A 115 -19.79 0.18 3.99
N TYR A 116 -20.74 1.13 4.12
CA TYR A 116 -21.78 1.09 5.16
C TYR A 116 -23.18 0.66 4.68
N GLN A 117 -23.40 0.42 3.38
CA GLN A 117 -24.71 -0.02 2.86
C GLN A 117 -24.81 -1.53 2.60
N VAL A 118 -23.74 -2.31 2.79
CA VAL A 118 -23.78 -3.77 2.56
C VAL A 118 -24.14 -4.57 3.82
N THR A 119 -24.09 -3.98 5.02
CA THR A 119 -24.51 -4.68 6.27
C THR A 119 -25.87 -4.22 6.77
N GLY A 120 -26.69 -3.65 5.88
CA GLY A 120 -27.92 -2.92 6.21
C GLY A 120 -29.23 -3.61 5.87
N THR A 121 -29.25 -4.89 5.49
CA THR A 121 -30.45 -5.74 5.48
C THR A 121 -29.98 -7.19 5.49
N ASP A 122 -29.94 -7.80 6.67
CA ASP A 122 -30.65 -9.05 6.93
C ASP A 122 -30.44 -9.44 8.39
N GLY A 123 -31.56 -9.68 9.06
CA GLY A 123 -31.58 -10.04 10.46
C GLY A 123 -30.96 -11.42 10.70
N ASN A 124 -30.49 -11.54 11.94
CA ASN A 124 -30.39 -12.76 12.74
C ASN A 124 -29.01 -13.45 12.85
N SER A 125 -28.50 -13.36 14.09
CA SER A 125 -27.75 -14.37 14.85
C SER A 125 -26.38 -14.87 14.39
N SER A 126 -25.41 -14.60 15.28
CA SER A 126 -24.34 -15.50 15.74
C SER A 126 -23.22 -15.92 14.76
N ASN A 127 -22.05 -15.30 14.98
CA ASN A 127 -20.72 -15.94 15.17
C ASN A 127 -19.60 -15.46 14.24
N GLU A 128 -18.46 -15.20 14.91
CA GLU A 128 -17.09 -15.13 14.41
C GLU A 128 -16.59 -13.83 13.75
N SER A 129 -15.96 -13.00 14.58
CA SER A 129 -15.24 -11.79 14.23
C SER A 129 -14.01 -12.09 13.36
N THR A 130 -14.12 -11.85 12.05
CA THR A 130 -12.96 -11.55 11.20
C THR A 130 -12.78 -10.03 11.16
N GLU A 131 -11.72 -9.55 11.81
CA GLU A 131 -11.32 -8.14 11.79
C GLU A 131 -10.99 -7.71 10.35
N THR A 132 -11.95 -7.04 9.72
CA THR A 132 -11.67 -6.20 8.55
C THR A 132 -10.87 -4.98 9.01
N ILE A 133 -9.75 -4.75 8.32
CA ILE A 133 -8.69 -3.79 8.61
C ILE A 133 -9.11 -2.28 8.72
N PRO A 134 -10.31 -1.78 8.33
CA PRO A 134 -10.60 -0.34 8.50
C PRO A 134 -10.94 0.09 9.94
N TYR A 135 -11.32 -0.81 10.85
CA TYR A 135 -12.03 -0.42 12.08
C TYR A 135 -11.14 -0.06 13.28
N LYS A 136 -9.84 -0.41 13.26
CA LYS A 136 -8.95 -0.15 14.41
C LYS A 136 -8.71 1.35 14.65
N ASN A 137 -8.98 2.20 13.67
CA ASN A 137 -8.72 3.64 13.69
C ASN A 137 -9.95 4.51 14.03
N LEU A 138 -11.16 3.94 14.11
CA LEU A 138 -12.37 4.67 14.51
C LEU A 138 -12.29 5.22 15.95
N LYS A 139 -11.61 4.50 16.85
CA LYS A 139 -11.36 4.98 18.23
C LYS A 139 -10.45 6.22 18.27
N ARG A 140 -9.60 6.43 17.26
CA ARG A 140 -8.72 7.61 17.16
C ARG A 140 -9.48 8.83 16.62
N ILE A 141 -10.36 8.62 15.65
CA ILE A 141 -11.20 9.67 15.05
C ILE A 141 -12.20 10.24 16.08
N GLN A 142 -12.80 9.39 16.91
CA GLN A 142 -13.70 9.83 17.99
C GLN A 142 -12.99 10.67 19.07
N LYS A 143 -11.67 10.50 19.26
CA LYS A 143 -10.88 11.29 20.21
C LYS A 143 -10.54 12.68 19.69
N ILE A 144 -10.52 12.88 18.37
CA ILE A 144 -10.25 14.18 17.73
C ILE A 144 -11.50 15.05 17.70
N ASN A 145 -12.69 14.47 17.55
CA ASN A 145 -13.96 15.22 17.50
C ASN A 145 -14.52 15.66 18.86
N ASN A 146 -13.87 15.30 19.97
CA ASN A 146 -14.28 15.64 21.34
C ASN A 146 -13.36 16.67 22.01
N LYS A 147 -12.71 17.55 21.24
CA LYS A 147 -11.91 18.67 21.76
C LYS A 147 -12.28 19.97 21.07
#